data_AF-A0A438XNK1-F1
#
_entry.id   AF-A0A438XNK1-F1
#
_cell.length_a   1.000
_cell.length_b   1.000
_cell.length_c   1.000
_cell.angle_alpha   90.00
_cell.angle_beta   90.00
_cell.angle_gamma   90.00
#
_symmetry.space_group_name_H-M   'P 1'
#
loop_
_entity.id
_entity.type
_entity.pdbx_description
1 polymer ?
#
loop_
_entity_poly.entity_id
_entity_poly.type
_entity_poly.pdbx_seq_one_letter_code
_entity_poly.pdbx_strand_id
1 'polypeptide(L)' 'MKFSVLTLFPQLVWPYFEDSILKRALEKNLFELEVLNL' A
#
# COMPACT_ATOMS: atom_id res chain seq x y z
N MET A 1 -10.57 2.05 -5.88
CA MET A 1 -9.70 3.19 -6.27
C MET A 1 -8.25 2.71 -6.24
N LYS A 2 -7.40 3.07 -7.21
CA LYS A 2 -6.02 2.56 -7.31
C LYS A 2 -5.01 3.66 -6.96
N PHE A 3 -4.07 3.35 -6.08
CA PHE A 3 -2.95 4.21 -5.69
C PHE A 3 -1.62 3.59 -6.14
N SER A 4 -0.78 4.37 -6.81
CA SER A 4 0.57 3.96 -7.18
C SER A 4 1.59 4.88 -6.52
N VAL A 5 2.51 4.29 -5.74
CA VAL A 5 3.56 5.00 -5.00
C VAL A 5 4.91 4.65 -5.62
N LEU A 6 5.60 5.66 -6.13
CA LEU A 6 6.95 5.54 -6.69
C LEU A 6 7.94 6.03 -5.63
N THR A 7 8.86 5.16 -5.21
CA THR A 7 9.82 5.47 -4.13
C THR A 7 11.08 4.62 -4.27
N LEU A 8 12.23 5.12 -3.83
CA LEU A 8 13.47 4.33 -3.74
C LEU A 8 13.48 3.36 -2.54
N PHE A 9 12.52 3.49 -1.63
CA PHE A 9 12.45 2.71 -0.39
C PHE A 9 11.05 2.13 -0.14
N PRO A 10 10.60 1.14 -0.93
CA PRO A 10 9.29 0.51 -0.75
C PRO A 10 9.06 -0.04 0.66
N GLN A 11 10.12 -0.53 1.31
CA GLN A 11 10.09 -1.08 2.68
C GLN A 11 9.64 -0.09 3.75
N LEU A 12 9.71 1.22 3.48
CA LEU A 12 9.20 2.25 4.38
C LEU A 12 7.70 2.49 4.20
N VAL A 13 7.15 2.13 3.04
CA VAL A 13 5.74 2.35 2.68
C VAL A 13 4.88 1.16 3.09
N TRP A 14 5.34 -0.07 2.83
CA TRP A 14 4.58 -1.30 3.11
C TRP A 14 4.03 -1.42 4.53
N PRO A 15 4.78 -1.09 5.60
CA PRO A 15 4.29 -1.26 6.98
C PRO A 15 3.00 -0.49 7.29
N TYR A 16 2.74 0.63 6.61
CA TYR A 16 1.49 1.38 6.78
C TYR A 16 0.25 0.63 6.30
N PHE A 17 0.43 -0.35 5.41
CA PHE A 17 -0.63 -1.11 4.78
C PHE A 17 -0.71 -2.56 5.29
N GLU A 18 0.14 -2.92 6.25
CA GLU A 18 0.23 -4.26 6.85
C GLU A 18 -0.50 -4.39 8.19
N ASP A 19 -1.08 -3.29 8.70
CA ASP A 19 -1.85 -3.33 9.95
C ASP A 19 -3.05 -2.36 9.92
N SER A 20 -3.89 -2.47 10.95
CA SER A 20 -4.99 -1.55 11.26
C SER A 20 -6.04 -1.45 10.14
N ILE A 21 -6.59 -0.26 9.94
CA ILE A 21 -7.69 0.02 9.01
C ILE A 21 -7.29 -0.17 7.54
N LEU A 22 -6.03 0.14 7.19
CA LEU A 22 -5.56 0.12 5.80
C LEU A 22 -5.37 -1.31 5.32
N LYS A 23 -4.80 -2.20 6.14
CA LYS A 23 -4.76 -3.63 5.85
C LYS A 23 -6.16 -4.20 5.62
N ARG A 24 -7.09 -3.95 6.53
CA ARG A 24 -8.47 -4.44 6.39
C ARG A 24 -9.16 -3.91 5.14
N ALA A 25 -8.88 -2.67 4.75
CA ALA A 25 -9.43 -2.07 3.54
C ALA A 25 -8.83 -2.67 2.26
N LEU A 26 -7.53 -3.00 2.26
CA LEU A 26 -6.88 -3.77 1.19
C LEU A 26 -7.45 -5.19 1.08
N GLU A 27 -7.58 -5.91 2.20
CA GLU A 27 -8.15 -7.26 2.26
C GLU A 27 -9.61 -7.30 1.77
N LYS A 28 -10.37 -6.22 2.01
CA LYS A 28 -11.75 -6.04 1.52
C LYS A 28 -11.83 -5.49 0.09
N ASN A 29 -10.71 -5.34 -0.61
CA ASN A 29 -10.63 -4.77 -1.95
C ASN A 29 -11.34 -3.41 -2.10
N LEU A 30 -11.32 -2.58 -1.05
CA LEU A 30 -11.90 -1.23 -1.09
C LEU A 30 -11.02 -0.27 -1.93
N PHE A 31 -9.72 -0.56 -1.98
CA PHE A 31 -8.75 0.10 -2.85
C PHE A 31 -7.63 -0.87 -3.23
N GLU A 32 -6.87 -0.48 -4.25
CA GLU A 32 -5.68 -1.19 -4.71
C GLU A 32 -4.45 -0.30 -4.45
N LEU A 33 -3.35 -0.93 -4.04
CA LEU A 33 -2.08 -0.27 -3.80
C LEU A 33 -0.98 -0.95 -4.62
N GLU A 34 -0.20 -0.13 -5.31
CA GLU A 34 0.99 -0.54 -6.04
C GLU A 34 2.16 0.31 -5.55
N VAL A 35 3.21 -0.34 -5.00
CA VAL A 35 4.42 0.36 -4.56
C VAL A 35 5.58 -0.09 -5.45
N LEU A 36 6.13 0.86 -6.21
CA LEU A 36 7.18 0.61 -7.20
C LEU A 36 8.51 1.21 -6.73
N ASN A 37 9.57 0.41 -6.86
CA ASN A 37 10.93 0.90 -6.70
C ASN A 37 11.38 1.64 -7.97
N LEU A 38 12.02 2.80 -7.83
CA LEU A 38 12.62 3.55 -8.94
C LEU A 38 14.04 3.06 -9.27
#